data_AF-A0A963BEM2-F1
#
_entry.id   AF-A0A963BEM2-F1
#
_cell.length_a   1.000
_cell.length_b   1.000
_cell.length_c   1.000
_cell.angle_alpha   90.00
_cell.angle_beta   90.00
_cell.angle_gamma   90.00
#
_symmetry.space_group_name_H-M   'P 1'
#
loop_
_entity.id
_entity.type
_entity.pdbx_description
1 polymer ?
#
loop_
_entity_poly.entity_id
_entity_poly.type
_entity_poly.pdbx_seq_one_letter_code
_entity_poly.pdbx_strand_id
1 'polypeptide(L)'
;MRIGGNRAGTTVDRGREAERLAADYLGSRGLRIIERNFHCRGGEIDLIAETGDELVFVEVRYRTRAGYGSAADSVTATKQRRIILAARHYLAHHPERASQAARFDVLAIDGAEPLRFNWIVAAFTAF
;
A
#
# COMPACT_ATOMS: atom_id res chain seq x y z
N MET A 1 -21.53 -31.82 16.50
CA MET A 1 -20.72 -30.72 17.04
C MET A 1 -19.24 -31.14 17.01
N ARG A 2 -18.45 -30.61 16.07
CA ARG A 2 -16.99 -30.76 16.03
C ARG A 2 -16.39 -29.39 15.68
N ILE A 3 -15.44 -28.99 16.52
CA ILE A 3 -14.76 -27.69 16.58
C ILE A 3 -13.91 -27.48 15.31
N GLY A 4 -13.81 -26.21 14.89
CA GLY A 4 -13.24 -25.78 13.62
C GLY A 4 -11.74 -25.98 13.44
N GLY A 5 -11.36 -26.08 12.16
CA GLY A 5 -10.00 -25.90 11.67
C GLY A 5 -9.97 -24.66 10.79
N ASN A 6 -9.48 -23.55 11.35
CA ASN A 6 -9.27 -22.27 10.68
C ASN A 6 -8.29 -22.49 9.50
N ARG A 7 -8.78 -22.38 8.26
CA ARG A 7 -7.94 -22.41 7.05
C ARG A 7 -7.17 -21.10 6.97
N ALA A 8 -6.05 -21.04 7.69
CA ALA A 8 -5.05 -20.00 7.51
C ALA A 8 -4.46 -20.13 6.10
N GLY A 9 -5.00 -19.38 5.14
CA GLY A 9 -4.40 -19.21 3.81
C GLY A 9 -2.93 -18.76 3.92
N THR A 10 -2.13 -19.10 2.91
CA THR A 10 -0.69 -18.86 2.93
C THR A 10 -0.37 -17.36 3.00
N THR A 11 0.85 -16.99 3.40
CA THR A 11 1.29 -15.58 3.45
C THR A 11 1.08 -14.87 2.10
N VAL A 12 1.20 -15.60 0.98
CA VAL A 12 0.99 -15.07 -0.38
C VAL A 12 -0.49 -14.78 -0.65
N ASP A 13 -1.38 -15.69 -0.25
CA ASP A 13 -2.84 -15.49 -0.41
C ASP A 13 -3.33 -14.31 0.40
N ARG A 14 -2.78 -14.13 1.62
CA ARG A 14 -3.06 -12.96 2.46
C ARG A 14 -2.57 -11.65 1.87
N GLY A 15 -1.41 -11.66 1.21
CA GLY A 15 -0.88 -10.47 0.53
C GLY A 15 -1.79 -10.00 -0.59
N ARG A 16 -2.22 -10.92 -1.47
CA ARG A 16 -3.14 -10.60 -2.57
C ARG A 16 -4.51 -10.12 -2.09
N GLU A 17 -5.05 -10.76 -1.05
CA GLU A 17 -6.33 -10.35 -0.49
C GLU A 17 -6.24 -8.97 0.18
N ALA A 18 -5.14 -8.69 0.90
CA ALA A 18 -4.90 -7.38 1.48
C ALA A 18 -4.77 -6.29 0.42
N GLU A 19 -4.07 -6.55 -0.69
CA GLU A 19 -3.96 -5.62 -1.81
C GLU A 19 -5.33 -5.34 -2.46
N ARG A 20 -6.14 -6.38 -2.65
CA ARG A 20 -7.50 -6.24 -3.19
C ARG A 20 -8.36 -5.37 -2.28
N LEU A 21 -8.41 -5.69 -0.98
CA LEU A 21 -9.16 -4.93 0.02
C LEU A 21 -8.66 -3.47 0.11
N ALA A 22 -7.36 -3.26 0.01
CA ALA A 22 -6.75 -1.94 -0.02
C ALA A 22 -7.23 -1.12 -1.22
N ALA A 23 -7.16 -1.70 -2.41
CA ALA A 23 -7.59 -1.03 -3.63
C ALA A 23 -9.09 -0.70 -3.63
N ASP A 24 -9.94 -1.62 -3.13
CA ASP A 24 -11.38 -1.40 -2.99
C ASP A 24 -11.66 -0.27 -1.99
N TYR A 25 -10.98 -0.28 -0.84
CA TYR A 25 -11.10 0.75 0.18
C TYR A 25 -10.68 2.13 -0.36
N LEU A 26 -9.49 2.26 -0.95
CA LEU A 26 -8.98 3.52 -1.47
C LEU A 26 -9.81 4.03 -2.66
N GLY A 27 -10.28 3.11 -3.51
CA GLY A 27 -11.23 3.40 -4.58
C GLY A 27 -12.51 4.05 -4.06
N SER A 28 -13.09 3.49 -2.99
CA SER A 28 -14.27 4.07 -2.34
C SER A 28 -14.01 5.45 -1.70
N ARG A 29 -12.74 5.82 -1.49
CA ARG A 29 -12.30 7.12 -0.95
C ARG A 29 -11.86 8.11 -2.03
N GLY A 30 -12.05 7.80 -3.31
CA GLY A 30 -11.81 8.72 -4.42
C GLY A 30 -10.44 8.57 -5.10
N LEU A 31 -9.62 7.60 -4.71
CA LEU A 31 -8.39 7.29 -5.44
C LEU A 31 -8.72 6.42 -6.66
N ARG A 32 -8.22 6.79 -7.83
CA ARG A 32 -8.27 5.92 -9.02
C ARG A 32 -7.01 5.07 -9.05
N ILE A 33 -7.14 3.77 -8.76
CA ILE A 33 -6.03 2.82 -8.86
C ILE A 33 -5.63 2.67 -10.33
N ILE A 34 -4.36 2.93 -10.67
CA ILE A 34 -3.84 2.83 -12.04
C ILE A 34 -2.89 1.65 -12.23
N GLU A 35 -2.19 1.24 -11.18
CA GLU A 35 -1.32 0.06 -11.21
C GLU A 35 -1.28 -0.61 -9.84
N ARG A 36 -1.05 -1.92 -9.84
CA ARG A 36 -0.89 -2.74 -8.64
C ARG A 36 0.37 -3.58 -8.73
N ASN A 37 1.01 -3.81 -7.58
CA ASN A 37 2.19 -4.65 -7.44
C ASN A 37 3.31 -4.31 -8.44
N PHE A 38 3.65 -3.02 -8.52
CA PHE A 38 4.71 -2.53 -9.39
C PHE A 38 6.08 -2.91 -8.84
N HIS A 39 6.95 -3.46 -9.69
CA HIS A 39 8.29 -3.87 -9.31
C HIS A 39 9.35 -3.30 -10.25
N CYS A 40 10.48 -2.91 -9.66
CA CYS A 40 11.69 -2.60 -10.40
C CYS A 40 12.90 -3.22 -9.70
N ARG A 41 14.08 -3.11 -10.30
CA ARG A 41 15.31 -3.58 -9.65
C ARG A 41 15.55 -2.77 -8.37
N GLY A 42 15.40 -3.43 -7.21
CA GLY A 42 15.63 -2.84 -5.89
C GLY A 42 14.43 -2.14 -5.26
N GLY A 43 13.26 -2.10 -5.91
CA GLY A 43 12.10 -1.36 -5.44
C GLY A 43 10.77 -2.05 -5.76
N GLU A 44 9.76 -1.75 -4.96
CA GLU A 44 8.39 -2.22 -5.15
C GLU A 44 7.40 -1.19 -4.59
N ILE A 45 6.20 -1.12 -5.18
CA ILE A 45 5.05 -0.34 -4.72
C ILE A 45 3.81 -1.22 -4.84
N ASP A 46 3.03 -1.35 -3.76
CA ASP A 46 1.85 -2.21 -3.74
C ASP A 46 0.71 -1.64 -4.60
N LEU A 47 0.43 -0.33 -4.49
CA LEU A 47 -0.58 0.34 -5.31
C LEU A 47 -0.07 1.70 -5.79
N ILE A 48 -0.34 2.01 -7.06
CA ILE A 48 -0.17 3.34 -7.64
C ILE A 48 -1.56 3.86 -8.02
N ALA A 49 -1.88 5.06 -7.60
CA ALA A 49 -3.20 5.67 -7.78
C ALA A 49 -3.11 7.15 -8.14
N GLU A 50 -4.22 7.72 -8.58
CA GLU A 50 -4.34 9.15 -8.87
C GLU A 50 -5.50 9.78 -8.10
N THR A 51 -5.31 11.02 -7.67
CA THR A 51 -6.36 11.88 -7.11
C THR A 51 -6.09 13.34 -7.48
N GLY A 52 -6.96 13.95 -8.29
CA GLY A 52 -6.67 15.25 -8.88
C GLY A 52 -5.35 15.22 -9.66
N ASP A 53 -4.43 16.13 -9.33
CA ASP A 53 -3.10 16.25 -9.95
C ASP A 53 -2.00 15.53 -9.15
N GLU A 54 -2.36 14.69 -8.17
CA GLU A 54 -1.43 13.90 -7.38
C GLU A 54 -1.32 12.46 -7.88
N LEU A 55 -0.07 11.99 -7.97
CA LEU A 55 0.26 10.58 -8.14
C LEU A 55 0.60 9.99 -6.78
N VAL A 56 -0.20 9.02 -6.35
CA VAL A 56 -0.15 8.44 -5.00
C VAL A 56 0.46 7.06 -5.04
N PHE A 57 1.57 6.88 -4.33
CA PHE A 57 2.26 5.61 -4.13
C PHE A 57 1.90 5.06 -2.75
N VAL A 58 1.26 3.90 -2.70
CA VAL A 58 0.73 3.33 -1.45
C VAL A 58 1.44 2.02 -1.11
N GLU A 59 1.95 1.93 0.11
CA GLU A 59 2.33 0.66 0.74
C GLU A 59 1.15 0.11 1.55
N VAL A 60 0.84 -1.17 1.37
CA VAL A 60 -0.24 -1.90 2.05
C VAL A 60 0.36 -2.78 3.14
N ARG A 61 -0.17 -2.69 4.36
CA ARG A 61 0.30 -3.47 5.51
C ARG A 61 -0.83 -4.24 6.15
N TYR A 62 -0.88 -5.55 5.92
CA TYR A 62 -1.80 -6.42 6.64
C TYR A 62 -1.21 -6.89 7.97
N ARG A 63 -2.00 -6.84 9.04
CA ARG A 63 -1.61 -7.34 10.37
C ARG A 63 -2.67 -8.28 10.92
N THR A 64 -2.24 -9.41 11.47
CA THR A 64 -3.13 -10.39 12.10
C THR A 64 -3.44 -10.10 13.57
N ARG A 65 -2.70 -9.18 14.21
CA ARG A 65 -2.89 -8.73 15.59
C ARG A 65 -2.58 -7.24 15.69
N ALA A 66 -3.41 -6.50 16.42
CA ALA A 66 -3.10 -5.14 16.84
C ALA A 66 -1.85 -5.17 17.75
N GLY A 67 -0.72 -4.69 17.23
CA GLY A 67 0.54 -4.53 17.97
C GLY A 67 0.86 -3.06 18.19
N TYR A 68 1.75 -2.77 19.14
CA TYR A 68 2.24 -1.41 19.40
C TYR A 68 3.06 -0.85 18.22
N GLY A 69 2.90 0.45 17.92
CA GLY A 69 3.57 1.18 16.84
C GLY A 69 2.63 1.60 15.71
N SER A 70 2.82 2.80 15.16
CA SER A 70 1.95 3.30 14.08
C SER A 70 2.19 2.55 12.76
N ALA A 71 1.23 2.65 11.82
CA ALA A 71 1.44 2.09 10.49
C ALA A 71 2.61 2.77 9.76
N ALA A 72 2.80 4.07 9.97
CA ALA A 72 3.93 4.82 9.44
C ALA A 72 5.27 4.31 10.00
N ASP A 73 5.36 4.02 11.31
CA ASP A 73 6.58 3.47 11.94
C ASP A 73 6.98 2.12 11.36
N SER A 74 6.03 1.37 10.80
CA SER A 74 6.32 0.08 10.15
C SER A 74 6.90 0.20 8.74
N VAL A 75 6.87 1.39 8.14
CA VAL A 75 7.55 1.68 6.89
C VAL A 75 8.91 2.27 7.22
N THR A 76 9.83 1.36 7.54
CA THR A 76 11.22 1.69 7.92
C THR A 76 11.93 2.49 6.85
N ALA A 77 13.00 3.21 7.21
CA ALA A 77 13.82 3.95 6.25
C ALA A 77 14.30 3.09 5.06
N THR A 78 14.59 1.80 5.29
CA THR A 78 14.93 0.86 4.21
C THR A 78 13.75 0.63 3.26
N LYS A 79 12.53 0.45 3.78
CA LYS A 79 11.33 0.29 2.94
C LYS A 79 11.00 1.59 2.20
N GLN A 80 11.09 2.75 2.85
CA GLN A 80 10.92 4.06 2.20
C GLN A 80 11.88 4.22 1.01
N ARG A 81 13.17 3.91 1.18
CA ARG A 81 14.16 3.99 0.07
C ARG A 81 13.78 3.11 -1.12
N ARG A 82 13.24 1.91 -0.88
CA ARG A 82 12.80 0.99 -1.94
C ARG A 82 11.55 1.51 -2.67
N ILE A 83 10.60 2.06 -1.93
CA ILE A 83 9.39 2.70 -2.48
C ILE A 83 9.77 3.93 -3.32
N ILE A 84 10.64 4.79 -2.80
CA ILE A 84 11.15 5.99 -3.50
C ILE A 84 11.87 5.60 -4.79
N LEU A 85 12.69 4.54 -4.77
CA LEU A 85 13.37 4.04 -5.96
C LEU A 85 12.37 3.56 -7.02
N ALA A 86 11.36 2.81 -6.60
CA ALA A 86 10.30 2.35 -7.49
C ALA A 86 9.48 3.52 -8.06
N ALA A 87 9.12 4.51 -7.25
CA ALA A 87 8.41 5.70 -7.70
C ALA A 87 9.20 6.49 -8.75
N ARG A 88 10.52 6.66 -8.56
CA ARG A 88 11.39 7.27 -9.57
C ARG A 88 11.45 6.46 -10.86
N HIS A 89 11.53 5.14 -10.75
CA HIS A 89 11.53 4.26 -11.93
C HIS A 89 10.19 4.35 -12.67
N TYR A 90 9.08 4.38 -11.95
CA TYR A 90 7.75 4.56 -12.51
C TYR A 90 7.65 5.87 -13.29
N LEU A 91 8.03 7.00 -12.67
CA LEU A 91 7.99 8.33 -13.30
C LEU A 91 8.92 8.44 -14.51
N ALA A 92 10.09 7.80 -14.49
CA ALA A 92 11.00 7.79 -15.63
C ALA A 92 10.41 7.09 -16.87
N HIS A 93 9.46 6.17 -16.69
CA HIS A 93 8.77 5.47 -17.77
C HIS A 93 7.43 6.13 -18.16
N HIS A 94 7.00 7.14 -17.41
CA HIS A 94 5.73 7.84 -17.61
C HIS A 94 5.97 9.37 -17.59
N PRO A 95 6.67 9.91 -18.60
CA PRO A 95 7.01 11.34 -18.64
C PRO A 95 5.78 12.26 -18.64
N GLU A 96 4.63 11.78 -19.11
CA GLU A 96 3.35 12.49 -19.05
C GLU A 96 2.84 12.73 -17.61
N ARG A 97 3.41 12.00 -16.64
CA ARG A 97 3.09 12.08 -15.20
C ARG A 97 4.14 12.83 -14.40
N ALA A 98 5.26 13.22 -15.02
CA ALA A 98 6.40 13.79 -14.33
C ALA A 98 6.11 15.13 -13.63
N SER A 99 5.06 15.85 -14.05
CA SER A 99 4.61 17.10 -13.41
C SER A 99 3.59 16.89 -12.30
N GLN A 100 3.08 15.68 -12.09
CA GLN A 100 2.14 15.38 -10.99
C GLN A 100 2.90 15.39 -9.65
N ALA A 101 2.27 15.90 -8.60
CA ALA A 101 2.86 15.85 -7.26
C ALA A 101 2.88 14.41 -6.75
N ALA A 102 4.04 13.95 -6.28
CA ALA A 102 4.19 12.61 -5.72
C ALA A 102 3.77 12.60 -4.25
N ARG A 103 2.85 11.69 -3.88
CA ARG A 103 2.43 11.48 -2.50
C ARG A 103 2.66 10.04 -2.08
N PHE A 104 3.20 9.83 -0.88
CA PHE A 104 3.50 8.50 -0.36
C PHE A 104 2.60 8.18 0.82
N ASP A 105 1.67 7.27 0.61
CA ASP A 105 0.66 6.89 1.59
C ASP A 105 0.97 5.50 2.16
N VAL A 106 0.42 5.22 3.34
CA VAL A 106 0.43 3.87 3.94
C VAL A 106 -0.99 3.49 4.31
N LEU A 107 -1.43 2.31 3.88
CA LEU A 107 -2.69 1.72 4.32
C LEU A 107 -2.42 0.48 5.18
N ALA A 108 -2.72 0.56 6.46
CA ALA A 108 -2.73 -0.61 7.32
C ALA A 108 -4.13 -1.22 7.42
N ILE A 109 -4.18 -2.55 7.31
CA ILE A 109 -5.39 -3.36 7.47
C ILE A 109 -5.19 -4.26 8.69
N ASP A 110 -6.03 -4.08 9.71
CA ASP A 110 -6.12 -5.00 10.84
C ASP A 110 -7.10 -6.14 10.47
N GLY A 111 -6.58 -7.36 10.47
CA GLY A 111 -7.26 -8.59 10.10
C GLY A 111 -8.20 -9.16 11.17
N ALA A 112 -8.33 -8.52 12.32
CA ALA A 112 -9.35 -8.87 13.30
C ALA A 112 -10.72 -8.34 12.85
N GLU A 113 -11.74 -9.21 12.81
CA GLU A 113 -13.09 -8.81 12.43
C GLU A 113 -13.76 -7.94 13.52
N PRO A 114 -14.44 -6.83 13.16
CA PRO A 114 -14.54 -6.27 11.81
C PRO A 114 -13.21 -5.68 11.33
N LEU A 115 -12.84 -5.92 10.08
CA LEU A 115 -11.62 -5.35 9.47
C LEU A 115 -11.54 -3.83 9.71
N ARG A 116 -10.35 -3.37 10.12
CA ARG A 116 -10.09 -1.93 10.32
C ARG A 116 -9.05 -1.44 9.35
N PHE A 117 -9.37 -0.32 8.70
CA PHE A 117 -8.47 0.37 7.77
C PHE A 117 -7.92 1.63 8.44
N ASN A 118 -6.60 1.76 8.45
CA ASN A 118 -5.91 2.97 8.88
C ASN A 118 -5.09 3.50 7.71
N TRP A 119 -5.62 4.54 7.04
CA TRP A 119 -4.97 5.20 5.93
C TRP A 119 -4.23 6.43 6.42
N ILE A 120 -2.91 6.40 6.31
CA ILE A 120 -2.03 7.52 6.60
C ILE A 120 -1.67 8.17 5.28
N VAL A 121 -2.27 9.33 5.04
CA VAL A 121 -1.97 10.20 3.89
C VAL A 121 -0.64 10.89 4.13
N ALA A 122 0.21 10.95 3.10
CA ALA A 122 1.53 11.57 3.17
C ALA A 122 2.37 11.04 4.36
N ALA A 123 2.39 9.71 4.52
CA ALA A 123 3.05 9.01 5.61
C ALA A 123 4.56 9.30 5.69
N PHE A 124 5.18 9.65 4.56
CA PHE A 124 6.51 10.23 4.50
C PHE A 124 6.64 11.13 3.27
N THR A 125 7.61 12.03 3.29
CA THR A 125 7.91 12.94 2.17
C THR A 125 9.02 12.39 1.30
N ALA A 126 8.92 12.61 0.00
CA ALA A 126 10.04 12.47 -0.92
C ALA A 126 10.11 13.67 -1.88
N PHE A 127 10.64 13.45 -3.08
CA PHE A 127 10.81 14.43 -4.13
C PHE A 127 9.47 14.99 -4.65
#